data_AF-A0A3A4AHT7-F1
#
_entry.id   AF-A0A3A4AHT7-F1
#
_cell.length_a   1.000
_cell.length_b   1.000
_cell.length_c   1.000
_cell.angle_alpha   90.00
_cell.angle_beta   90.00
_cell.angle_gamma   90.00
#
_symmetry.space_group_name_H-M   'P 1'
#
loop_
_entity.id
_entity.type
_entity.pdbx_description
1 polymer ?
#
loop_
_entity_poly.entity_id
_entity_poly.type
_entity_poly.pdbx_seq_one_letter_code
_entity_poly.pdbx_strand_id
1 'polypeptide(L)'
;MGRKITLDQMVWPLEQQMRDRELSQAQLAIRVGRDRSRISRALSGREMPARELLIDIARVLDLDVEQTLQQWQEVDAARRQARLSRAGGGPPDGLWTYDAFLCALRNLLRERRISHRELAQRDLSGLLKRSTVGAVLRGERSARWKVVAAIVQVCQVSEVAARAWHAAWVEVGKPHQRELHERRREGLARRRRAEALRALAKARRTRGVEGAQIMIEFPEIPEEASSESIRKDIRSSLKTAMSQDRKAG
;
A
#
# COMPACT_ATOMS: atom_id res chain seq x y z
N MET A 1 -7.73 -5.65 -18.27
CA MET A 1 -7.50 -4.29 -17.75
C MET A 1 -6.44 -3.64 -18.61
N GLY A 2 -6.76 -2.57 -19.35
CA GLY A 2 -5.76 -1.84 -20.15
C GLY A 2 -4.74 -1.17 -19.22
N ARG A 3 -3.44 -1.31 -19.50
CA ARG A 3 -2.39 -0.61 -18.74
C ARG A 3 -2.58 0.90 -18.98
N LYS A 4 -2.82 1.68 -17.92
CA LYS A 4 -2.87 3.14 -18.02
C LYS A 4 -1.49 3.66 -18.40
N ILE A 5 -1.39 4.42 -19.49
CA ILE A 5 -0.14 5.10 -19.86
C ILE A 5 0.15 6.16 -18.79
N THR A 6 1.36 6.12 -18.26
CA THR A 6 1.89 7.12 -17.32
C THR A 6 2.62 8.23 -18.08
N LEU A 7 2.81 9.38 -17.42
CA LEU A 7 3.53 10.49 -18.03
C LEU A 7 4.97 10.09 -18.41
N ASP A 8 5.64 9.29 -17.58
CA ASP A 8 6.97 8.76 -17.87
C ASP A 8 6.99 7.87 -19.11
N GLN A 9 5.96 7.04 -19.30
CA GLN A 9 5.84 6.18 -20.50
C GLN A 9 5.60 6.98 -21.78
N MET A 10 4.91 8.13 -21.70
CA MET A 10 4.72 9.03 -22.83
C MET A 10 6.02 9.78 -23.18
N VAL A 11 6.82 10.13 -22.17
CA VAL A 11 8.06 10.91 -22.35
C VAL A 11 9.25 10.02 -22.75
N TRP A 12 9.27 8.76 -22.30
CA TRP A 12 10.38 7.84 -22.54
C TRP A 12 10.80 7.68 -24.01
N PRO A 13 9.88 7.55 -25.01
CA PRO A 13 10.26 7.49 -26.41
C PRO A 13 10.97 8.76 -26.91
N LEU A 14 10.57 9.93 -26.40
CA LEU A 14 11.21 11.21 -26.75
C LEU A 14 12.63 11.27 -26.21
N GLU A 15 12.82 10.88 -24.94
CA GLU A 15 14.15 10.84 -24.32
C GLU A 15 15.06 9.83 -24.99
N GLN A 16 14.52 8.66 -25.35
CA GLN A 16 15.27 7.62 -26.04
C GLN A 16 15.74 8.11 -27.42
N GLN A 17 14.84 8.66 -28.23
CA GLN A 17 15.16 9.18 -29.55
C GLN A 17 16.13 10.38 -29.49
N MET A 18 16.03 11.23 -28.45
CA MET A 18 16.99 12.31 -28.22
C MET A 18 18.39 11.76 -27.93
N ARG A 19 18.50 10.69 -27.13
CA ARG A 19 19.78 10.00 -26.85
C ARG A 19 20.34 9.31 -28.08
N ASP A 20 19.52 8.62 -28.86
CA ASP A 20 19.94 7.90 -30.07
C ASP A 20 20.48 8.86 -31.14
N ARG A 21 20.08 10.13 -31.10
CA ARG A 21 20.57 11.21 -31.98
C ARG A 21 21.70 12.05 -31.36
N GLU A 22 22.18 11.67 -30.17
CA GLU A 22 23.19 12.42 -29.40
C GLU A 22 22.84 13.91 -29.20
N LEU A 23 21.54 14.22 -29.10
CA LEU A 23 21.07 15.59 -28.91
C LEU A 23 21.04 15.94 -27.43
N SER A 24 21.68 17.05 -27.07
CA SER A 24 21.46 17.67 -25.77
C SER A 24 20.12 18.41 -25.74
N GLN A 25 19.54 18.58 -24.54
CA GLN A 25 18.32 19.39 -24.37
C GLN A 25 18.50 20.85 -24.86
N ALA A 26 19.72 21.38 -24.82
CA ALA A 26 20.02 22.72 -25.34
C ALA A 26 19.94 22.75 -26.88
N GLN A 27 20.51 21.76 -27.56
CA GLN A 27 20.40 21.64 -29.02
C GLN A 27 18.96 21.40 -29.46
N LEU A 28 18.22 20.53 -28.74
CA LEU A 28 16.80 20.31 -28.99
C LEU A 28 16.00 21.61 -28.83
N ALA A 29 16.27 22.40 -27.79
CA ALA A 29 15.62 23.69 -27.57
C ALA A 29 15.85 24.69 -28.72
N ILE A 30 17.09 24.75 -29.24
CA ILE A 30 17.42 25.57 -30.41
C ILE A 30 16.61 25.11 -31.63
N ARG A 31 16.55 23.80 -31.90
CA ARG A 31 15.82 23.25 -33.06
C ARG A 31 14.30 23.44 -32.96
N VAL A 32 13.75 23.33 -31.76
CA VAL A 32 12.32 23.51 -31.48
C VAL A 32 11.95 25.01 -31.42
N GLY A 33 12.93 25.91 -31.29
CA GLY A 33 12.69 27.36 -31.16
C GLY A 33 12.10 27.75 -29.79
N ARG A 34 12.50 27.07 -28.72
CA ARG A 34 11.99 27.28 -27.34
C ARG A 34 13.13 27.39 -26.34
N ASP A 35 12.82 27.83 -25.12
CA ASP A 35 13.81 27.90 -24.05
C ASP A 35 14.19 26.49 -23.53
N ARG A 36 15.46 26.30 -23.18
CA ARG A 36 15.99 25.04 -22.64
C ARG A 36 15.22 24.55 -21.42
N SER A 37 14.82 25.46 -20.53
CA SER A 37 14.10 25.14 -19.30
C SER A 37 12.72 24.54 -19.56
N ARG A 38 12.06 24.94 -20.66
CA ARG A 38 10.77 24.41 -21.09
C ARG A 38 10.88 23.02 -21.69
N ILE A 39 11.92 22.76 -22.50
CA ILE A 39 12.25 21.41 -22.99
C ILE A 39 12.58 20.49 -21.82
N SER A 40 13.44 20.94 -20.89
CA SER A 40 13.81 20.17 -19.71
C SER A 40 12.60 19.78 -18.86
N ARG A 41 11.67 20.72 -18.62
CA ARG A 41 10.42 20.44 -17.89
C ARG A 41 9.52 19.45 -18.63
N ALA A 42 9.34 19.64 -19.95
CA ALA A 42 8.53 18.76 -20.78
C ALA A 42 9.05 17.31 -20.78
N LEU A 43 10.37 17.12 -20.82
CA LEU A 43 11.02 15.81 -20.82
C LEU A 43 11.26 15.24 -19.42
N SER A 44 10.98 15.98 -18.33
CA SER A 44 11.27 15.50 -16.98
C SER A 44 10.29 14.44 -16.45
N GLY A 45 9.16 14.23 -17.11
CA GLY A 45 8.05 13.39 -16.60
C GLY A 45 7.31 13.97 -15.39
N ARG A 46 7.70 15.14 -14.87
CA ARG A 46 7.11 15.73 -13.66
C ARG A 46 5.83 16.53 -13.92
N GLU A 47 5.77 17.19 -15.07
CA GLU A 47 4.64 18.05 -15.47
C GLU A 47 4.15 17.65 -16.86
N MET A 48 2.85 17.78 -17.09
CA MET A 48 2.26 17.52 -18.40
C MET A 48 2.71 18.61 -19.38
N PRO A 49 3.45 18.29 -20.46
CA PRO A 49 3.81 19.28 -21.45
C PRO A 49 2.58 19.80 -22.20
N ALA A 50 2.66 21.06 -22.64
CA ALA A 50 1.66 21.61 -23.56
C ALA A 50 1.63 20.79 -24.86
N ARG A 51 0.44 20.55 -25.40
CA ARG A 51 0.24 19.72 -26.60
C ARG A 51 1.11 20.18 -27.77
N GLU A 52 1.14 21.48 -28.05
CA GLU A 52 1.92 22.07 -29.15
C GLU A 52 3.43 21.80 -28.99
N LEU A 53 3.95 22.00 -27.78
CA LEU A 53 5.37 21.75 -27.49
C LEU A 53 5.74 20.28 -27.72
N LEU A 54 4.85 19.36 -27.35
CA LEU A 54 5.08 17.94 -27.56
C LEU A 54 5.13 17.58 -29.05
N ILE A 55 4.22 18.15 -29.86
CA ILE A 55 4.23 18.00 -31.32
C ILE A 55 5.54 18.52 -31.91
N ASP A 56 5.97 19.71 -31.50
CA ASP A 56 7.20 20.32 -32.02
C ASP A 56 8.43 19.46 -31.69
N ILE A 57 8.51 18.92 -30.47
CA ILE A 57 9.57 17.98 -30.06
C ILE A 57 9.52 16.70 -30.89
N ALA A 58 8.34 16.08 -31.05
CA ALA A 58 8.17 14.84 -31.81
C ALA A 58 8.62 15.01 -33.27
N ARG A 59 8.27 16.14 -33.91
CA ARG A 59 8.71 16.47 -35.26
C ARG A 59 10.23 16.59 -35.37
N VAL A 60 10.89 17.31 -34.46
CA VAL A 60 12.36 17.48 -34.49
C VAL A 60 13.10 16.16 -34.25
N LEU A 61 12.48 15.23 -33.52
CA LEU A 61 13.02 13.91 -33.25
C LEU A 61 12.61 12.85 -34.30
N ASP A 62 11.88 13.24 -35.35
CA ASP A 62 11.26 12.37 -36.36
C ASP A 62 10.49 11.18 -35.76
N LEU A 63 9.70 11.45 -34.72
CA LEU A 63 8.77 10.51 -34.14
C LEU A 63 7.39 10.66 -34.79
N ASP A 64 6.60 9.58 -34.73
CA ASP A 64 5.21 9.62 -35.18
C ASP A 64 4.41 10.60 -34.30
N VAL A 65 4.01 11.71 -34.92
CA VAL A 65 3.26 12.78 -34.27
C VAL A 65 1.88 12.31 -33.84
N GLU A 66 1.21 11.48 -34.64
CA GLU A 66 -0.14 10.99 -34.33
C GLU A 66 -0.09 10.03 -33.14
N GLN A 67 0.87 9.10 -33.14
CA GLN A 67 1.07 8.20 -32.00
C GLN A 67 1.39 8.98 -30.72
N THR A 68 2.30 9.97 -30.81
CA THR A 68 2.68 10.82 -29.67
C THR A 68 1.48 11.61 -29.14
N LEU A 69 0.64 12.13 -30.04
CA LEU A 69 -0.59 12.84 -29.70
C LEU A 69 -1.62 11.95 -29.02
N GLN A 70 -1.80 10.73 -29.52
CA GLN A 70 -2.70 9.75 -28.92
C GLN A 70 -2.28 9.45 -27.48
N GLN A 71 -0.98 9.18 -27.26
CA GLN A 71 -0.45 8.94 -25.91
C GLN A 71 -0.66 10.14 -24.99
N TRP A 72 -0.43 11.36 -25.48
CA TRP A 72 -0.68 12.57 -24.71
C TRP A 72 -2.16 12.73 -24.34
N GLN A 73 -3.08 12.46 -25.27
CA GLN A 73 -4.52 12.54 -25.03
C GLN A 73 -4.95 11.51 -23.98
N GLU A 74 -4.42 10.28 -24.03
CA GLU A 74 -4.71 9.25 -23.04
C GLU A 74 -4.24 9.65 -21.63
N VAL A 75 -3.01 10.18 -21.51
CA VAL A 75 -2.48 10.67 -20.23
C VAL A 75 -3.27 11.89 -19.74
N ASP A 76 -3.64 12.82 -20.63
CA ASP A 76 -4.42 14.00 -20.28
C ASP A 76 -5.84 13.63 -19.81
N ALA A 77 -6.50 12.72 -20.52
CA ALA A 77 -7.80 12.19 -20.14
C ALA A 77 -7.73 11.49 -18.77
N ALA A 78 -6.70 10.67 -18.53
CA ALA A 78 -6.49 10.04 -17.23
C ALA A 78 -6.27 11.08 -16.12
N ARG A 79 -5.49 12.14 -16.36
CA ARG A 79 -5.29 13.24 -15.40
C ARG A 79 -6.56 14.04 -15.15
N ARG A 80 -7.34 14.34 -16.19
CA ARG A 80 -8.64 15.03 -16.06
C ARG A 80 -9.61 14.18 -15.25
N GLN A 81 -9.71 12.90 -15.55
CA GLN A 81 -10.53 11.97 -14.78
C GLN A 81 -10.10 11.93 -13.31
N ALA A 82 -8.79 11.81 -13.03
CA ALA A 82 -8.27 11.83 -11.67
C ALA A 82 -8.59 13.16 -10.94
N ARG A 83 -8.53 14.30 -11.63
CA ARG A 83 -8.92 15.61 -11.06
C ARG A 83 -10.42 15.67 -10.74
N LEU A 84 -11.27 15.20 -11.65
CA LEU A 84 -12.71 15.13 -11.43
C LEU A 84 -13.07 14.22 -10.25
N SER A 85 -12.43 13.04 -10.17
CA SER A 85 -12.58 12.14 -9.04
C SER A 85 -12.17 12.81 -7.71
N ARG A 86 -11.05 13.54 -7.69
CA ARG A 86 -10.61 14.29 -6.50
C ARG A 86 -11.54 15.45 -6.13
N ALA A 87 -12.07 16.19 -7.11
CA ALA A 87 -13.06 17.24 -6.85
C ALA A 87 -14.30 16.68 -6.13
N GLY A 88 -14.73 15.47 -6.53
CA GLY A 88 -15.78 14.71 -5.85
C GLY A 88 -15.37 14.11 -4.49
N GLY A 89 -14.12 14.28 -4.06
CA GLY A 89 -13.56 13.71 -2.84
C GLY A 89 -13.19 12.23 -2.93
N GLY A 90 -13.04 11.68 -4.14
CA GLY A 90 -12.63 10.29 -4.35
C GLY A 90 -11.15 10.05 -4.01
N PRO A 91 -10.75 8.79 -3.77
CA PRO A 91 -9.36 8.45 -3.59
C PRO A 91 -8.57 8.69 -4.89
N PRO A 92 -7.25 8.95 -4.82
CA PRO A 92 -6.39 8.92 -5.99
C PRO A 92 -6.36 7.52 -6.60
N ASP A 93 -6.18 7.44 -7.92
CA ASP A 93 -5.98 6.17 -8.62
C ASP A 93 -4.70 5.46 -8.16
N GLY A 94 -4.69 4.13 -8.25
CA GLY A 94 -3.47 3.33 -8.06
C GLY A 94 -2.97 3.31 -6.61
N LEU A 95 -3.87 3.19 -5.64
CA LEU A 95 -3.49 2.95 -4.26
C LEU A 95 -3.04 1.50 -4.10
N TRP A 96 -1.73 1.25 -4.22
CA TRP A 96 -1.16 -0.10 -4.14
C TRP A 96 -0.77 -0.54 -2.73
N THR A 97 -0.65 0.42 -1.80
CA THR A 97 -0.22 0.15 -0.42
C THR A 97 -1.19 0.72 0.59
N TYR A 98 -1.24 0.11 1.76
CA TYR A 98 -2.07 0.59 2.86
C TYR A 98 -1.63 1.98 3.36
N ASP A 99 -0.32 2.28 3.36
CA ASP A 99 0.19 3.60 3.72
C ASP A 99 -0.21 4.68 2.72
N ALA A 100 -0.22 4.37 1.42
CA ALA A 100 -0.72 5.28 0.40
C ALA A 100 -2.22 5.57 0.61
N PHE A 101 -3.00 4.55 0.96
CA PHE A 101 -4.42 4.71 1.30
C PHE A 101 -4.64 5.60 2.53
N LEU A 102 -3.88 5.40 3.61
CA LEU A 102 -3.94 6.29 4.78
C LEU A 102 -3.49 7.72 4.44
N CYS A 103 -2.47 7.86 3.60
CA CYS A 103 -2.02 9.16 3.13
C CYS A 103 -3.12 9.88 2.32
N ALA A 104 -3.82 9.15 1.46
CA ALA A 104 -4.95 9.69 0.71
C ALA A 104 -6.08 10.16 1.64
N LEU A 105 -6.41 9.40 2.71
CA LEU A 105 -7.40 9.83 3.70
C LEU A 105 -6.97 11.11 4.43
N ARG A 106 -5.68 11.22 4.79
CA ARG A 106 -5.14 12.47 5.37
C ARG A 106 -5.24 13.64 4.40
N ASN A 107 -4.98 13.41 3.11
CA ASN A 107 -5.10 14.44 2.08
C ASN A 107 -6.55 14.87 1.90
N LEU A 108 -7.50 13.94 1.89
CA LEU A 108 -8.94 14.26 1.86
C LEU A 108 -9.33 15.20 3.02
N LEU A 109 -8.89 14.90 4.24
CA LEU A 109 -9.15 15.77 5.40
C LEU A 109 -8.54 17.17 5.24
N ARG A 110 -7.31 17.25 4.73
CA ARG A 110 -6.62 18.53 4.47
C ARG A 110 -7.32 19.35 3.40
N GLU A 111 -7.70 18.73 2.29
CA GLU A 111 -8.41 19.36 1.19
C GLU A 111 -9.78 19.91 1.65
N ARG A 112 -10.46 19.19 2.54
CA ARG A 112 -11.71 19.63 3.17
C ARG A 112 -11.51 20.58 4.36
N ARG A 113 -10.26 20.85 4.75
CA ARG A 113 -9.87 21.66 5.92
C ARG A 113 -10.50 21.17 7.23
N ILE A 114 -10.74 19.87 7.37
CA ILE A 114 -11.36 19.27 8.56
C ILE A 114 -10.26 18.79 9.52
N SER A 115 -10.28 19.29 10.75
CA SER A 115 -9.36 18.82 11.81
C SER A 115 -9.83 17.49 12.42
N HIS A 116 -8.94 16.74 13.08
CA HIS A 116 -9.35 15.51 13.78
C HIS A 116 -10.37 15.75 14.91
N ARG A 117 -10.33 16.93 15.55
CA ARG A 117 -11.29 17.31 16.60
C ARG A 117 -12.67 17.53 15.98
N GLU A 118 -12.71 18.28 14.90
CA GLU A 118 -13.94 18.57 14.15
C GLU A 118 -14.54 17.29 13.54
N LEU A 119 -13.71 16.41 13.01
CA LEU A 119 -14.13 15.10 12.50
C LEU A 119 -14.87 14.29 13.57
N ALA A 120 -14.37 14.29 14.80
CA ALA A 120 -15.00 13.63 15.94
C ALA A 120 -16.29 14.31 16.42
N GLN A 121 -16.38 15.64 16.30
CA GLN A 121 -17.56 16.42 16.69
C GLN A 121 -18.70 16.27 15.68
N ARG A 122 -18.39 16.19 14.39
CA ARG A 122 -19.36 16.04 13.30
C ARG A 122 -19.86 14.60 13.14
N ASP A 123 -19.17 13.62 13.72
CA ASP A 123 -19.59 12.23 13.67
C ASP A 123 -20.73 11.92 14.65
N LEU A 124 -21.93 11.78 14.10
CA LEU A 124 -23.11 11.41 14.88
C LEU A 124 -23.13 9.92 15.28
N SER A 125 -22.31 9.07 14.64
CA SER A 125 -22.29 7.63 14.93
C SER A 125 -21.51 7.26 16.20
N GLY A 126 -20.70 8.18 16.73
CA GLY A 126 -19.83 7.95 17.87
C GLY A 126 -18.63 7.03 17.60
N LEU A 127 -18.40 6.66 16.33
CA LEU A 127 -17.29 5.78 15.92
C LEU A 127 -15.96 6.52 15.84
N LEU A 128 -15.96 7.81 15.49
CA LEU A 128 -14.79 8.64 15.24
C LEU A 128 -14.30 9.36 16.50
N LYS A 129 -13.95 8.61 17.54
CA LYS A 129 -13.23 9.19 18.69
C LYS A 129 -11.90 9.80 18.21
N ARG A 130 -11.54 10.99 18.69
CA ARG A 130 -10.29 11.71 18.31
C ARG A 130 -9.04 10.83 18.40
N SER A 131 -8.93 10.02 19.47
CA SER A 131 -7.81 9.10 19.68
C SER A 131 -7.78 7.96 18.67
N THR A 132 -8.95 7.39 18.33
CA THR A 132 -9.10 6.35 17.32
C THR A 132 -8.72 6.86 15.94
N VAL A 133 -9.26 8.03 15.54
CA VAL A 133 -8.94 8.66 14.26
C VAL A 133 -7.44 8.92 14.15
N GLY A 134 -6.84 9.54 15.17
CA GLY A 134 -5.41 9.84 15.18
C GLY A 134 -4.54 8.58 15.04
N ALA A 135 -4.86 7.53 15.79
CA ALA A 135 -4.11 6.27 15.73
C ALA A 135 -4.26 5.56 14.38
N VAL A 136 -5.47 5.55 13.80
CA VAL A 136 -5.71 4.98 12.47
C VAL A 136 -4.95 5.75 11.39
N LEU A 137 -5.07 7.07 11.36
CA LEU A 137 -4.43 7.90 10.33
C LEU A 137 -2.90 7.94 10.46
N ARG A 138 -2.32 7.59 11.61
CA ARG A 138 -0.87 7.39 11.76
C ARG A 138 -0.39 5.97 11.44
N GLY A 139 -1.30 5.03 11.16
CA GLY A 139 -0.96 3.63 10.90
C GLY A 139 -0.72 2.80 12.16
N GLU A 140 -0.90 3.36 13.36
CA GLU A 140 -0.79 2.64 14.63
C GLU A 140 -1.92 1.62 14.82
N ARG A 141 -3.04 1.82 14.11
CA ARG A 141 -4.20 0.91 14.09
C ARG A 141 -4.69 0.69 12.66
N SER A 142 -5.13 -0.52 12.36
CA SER A 142 -5.81 -0.83 11.10
C SER A 142 -7.15 -0.09 11.01
N ALA A 143 -7.41 0.53 9.87
CA ALA A 143 -8.65 1.20 9.55
C ALA A 143 -9.71 0.14 9.25
N ARG A 144 -10.70 0.01 10.14
CA ARG A 144 -11.90 -0.78 9.84
C ARG A 144 -12.75 -0.01 8.84
N TRP A 145 -13.45 -0.72 7.95
CA TRP A 145 -14.32 -0.08 6.97
C TRP A 145 -15.30 0.91 7.60
N LYS A 146 -15.97 0.56 8.71
CA LYS A 146 -16.89 1.47 9.41
C LYS A 146 -16.27 2.82 9.79
N VAL A 147 -14.98 2.83 10.16
CA VAL A 147 -14.25 4.06 10.48
C VAL A 147 -13.97 4.85 9.21
N VAL A 148 -13.51 4.19 8.14
CA VAL A 148 -13.28 4.84 6.84
C VAL A 148 -14.57 5.45 6.30
N ALA A 149 -15.67 4.67 6.29
CA ALA A 149 -16.97 5.11 5.83
C ALA A 149 -17.46 6.35 6.59
N ALA A 150 -17.32 6.37 7.92
CA ALA A 150 -17.66 7.52 8.73
C ALA A 150 -16.79 8.75 8.42
N ILE A 151 -15.47 8.59 8.23
CA ILE A 151 -14.59 9.69 7.81
C ILE A 151 -15.05 10.28 6.48
N VAL A 152 -15.26 9.40 5.50
CA VAL A 152 -15.68 9.73 4.14
C VAL A 152 -17.04 10.45 4.13
N GLN A 153 -17.98 10.00 4.97
CA GLN A 153 -19.29 10.64 5.14
C GLN A 153 -19.18 12.04 5.77
N VAL A 154 -18.39 12.22 6.83
CA VAL A 154 -18.18 13.55 7.46
C VAL A 154 -17.50 14.53 6.50
N CYS A 155 -16.65 14.04 5.60
CA CYS A 155 -16.04 14.82 4.52
C CYS A 155 -17.01 15.18 3.39
N GLN A 156 -18.28 14.77 3.46
CA GLN A 156 -19.32 15.06 2.47
C GLN A 156 -18.90 14.71 1.04
N VAL A 157 -18.20 13.59 0.87
CA VAL A 157 -17.86 13.13 -0.48
C VAL A 157 -19.13 12.66 -1.20
N SER A 158 -19.12 12.74 -2.53
CA SER A 158 -20.24 12.19 -3.32
C SER A 158 -20.37 10.69 -3.13
N GLU A 159 -21.57 10.14 -3.32
CA GLU A 159 -21.81 8.70 -3.19
C GLU A 159 -20.91 7.87 -4.13
N VAL A 160 -20.67 8.38 -5.35
CA VAL A 160 -19.75 7.77 -6.31
C VAL A 160 -18.32 7.71 -5.74
N ALA A 161 -17.85 8.80 -5.12
CA ALA A 161 -16.55 8.84 -4.45
C ALA A 161 -16.50 7.93 -3.23
N ALA A 162 -17.58 7.83 -2.45
CA ALA A 162 -17.66 6.92 -1.32
C ALA A 162 -17.54 5.45 -1.74
N ARG A 163 -18.16 5.06 -2.86
CA ARG A 163 -17.99 3.73 -3.46
C ARG A 163 -16.54 3.48 -3.90
N ALA A 164 -15.88 4.49 -4.47
CA ALA A 164 -14.46 4.39 -4.85
C ALA A 164 -13.55 4.21 -3.61
N TRP A 165 -13.83 4.92 -2.51
CA TRP A 165 -13.15 4.70 -1.23
C TRP A 165 -13.36 3.31 -0.67
N HIS A 166 -14.57 2.76 -0.80
CA HIS A 166 -14.85 1.38 -0.42
C HIS A 166 -14.04 0.38 -1.23
N ALA A 167 -14.01 0.53 -2.56
CA ALA A 167 -13.24 -0.33 -3.44
C ALA A 167 -11.74 -0.29 -3.07
N ALA A 168 -11.16 0.90 -2.91
CA ALA A 168 -9.77 1.06 -2.48
C ALA A 168 -9.52 0.40 -1.10
N TRP A 169 -10.44 0.54 -0.14
CA TRP A 169 -10.30 -0.14 1.15
C TRP A 169 -10.36 -1.67 1.03
N VAL A 170 -11.22 -2.20 0.17
CA VAL A 170 -11.30 -3.65 -0.09
C VAL A 170 -9.99 -4.17 -0.69
N GLU A 171 -9.37 -3.41 -1.59
CA GLU A 171 -8.13 -3.79 -2.26
C GLU A 171 -6.91 -3.77 -1.32
N VAL A 172 -6.71 -2.69 -0.54
CA VAL A 172 -5.49 -2.56 0.28
C VAL A 172 -5.72 -2.58 1.79
N GLY A 173 -6.87 -2.09 2.26
CA GLY A 173 -7.20 -2.03 3.69
C GLY A 173 -7.55 -3.39 4.28
N LYS A 174 -8.41 -4.15 3.60
CA LYS A 174 -8.89 -5.46 4.06
C LYS A 174 -7.76 -6.51 4.14
N PRO A 175 -6.86 -6.66 3.15
CA PRO A 175 -5.72 -7.57 3.29
C PRO A 175 -4.80 -7.19 4.44
N HIS A 176 -4.45 -5.91 4.56
CA HIS A 176 -3.61 -5.43 5.66
C HIS A 176 -4.23 -5.69 7.04
N GLN A 177 -5.55 -5.52 7.16
CA GLN A 177 -6.26 -5.84 8.40
C GLN A 177 -6.18 -7.33 8.73
N ARG A 178 -6.34 -8.22 7.74
CA ARG A 178 -6.23 -9.68 7.92
C ARG A 178 -4.83 -10.06 8.38
N GLU A 179 -3.81 -9.56 7.69
CA GLU A 179 -2.41 -9.80 8.04
C GLU A 179 -2.09 -9.38 9.48
N LEU A 180 -2.56 -8.21 9.92
CA LEU A 180 -2.37 -7.77 11.31
C LEU A 180 -3.12 -8.64 12.32
N HIS A 181 -4.30 -9.15 11.97
CA HIS A 181 -5.02 -10.10 12.81
C HIS A 181 -4.28 -11.43 12.92
N GLU A 182 -3.71 -11.93 11.84
CA GLU A 182 -2.91 -13.16 11.81
C GLU A 182 -1.64 -13.00 12.66
N ARG A 183 -0.86 -11.93 12.45
CA ARG A 183 0.32 -11.61 13.26
C ARG A 183 0.02 -11.53 14.76
N ARG A 184 -1.13 -10.94 15.13
CA ARG A 184 -1.58 -10.89 16.54
C ARG A 184 -1.93 -12.26 17.08
N ARG A 185 -2.63 -13.11 16.32
CA ARG A 185 -2.95 -14.48 16.72
C ARG A 185 -1.67 -15.29 16.93
N GLU A 186 -0.72 -15.19 16.02
CA GLU A 186 0.58 -15.84 16.15
C GLU A 186 1.35 -15.36 17.38
N GLY A 187 1.40 -14.05 17.62
CA GLY A 187 2.05 -13.47 18.80
C GLY A 187 1.44 -13.99 20.11
N LEU A 188 0.10 -14.07 20.19
CA LEU A 188 -0.61 -14.65 21.34
C LEU A 188 -0.31 -16.14 21.50
N ALA A 189 -0.28 -16.91 20.41
CA ALA A 189 0.06 -18.33 20.45
C ALA A 189 1.50 -18.54 20.96
N ARG A 190 2.47 -17.74 20.48
CA ARG A 190 3.85 -17.77 20.96
C ARG A 190 3.95 -17.43 22.45
N ARG A 191 3.23 -16.41 22.90
CA ARG A 191 3.19 -16.02 24.33
C ARG A 191 2.63 -17.14 25.21
N ARG A 192 1.50 -17.73 24.82
CA ARG A 192 0.90 -18.87 25.55
C ARG A 192 1.85 -20.06 25.63
N ARG A 193 2.54 -20.40 24.52
CA ARG A 193 3.56 -21.46 24.51
C ARG A 193 4.71 -21.16 25.47
N ALA A 194 5.22 -19.92 25.47
CA ALA A 194 6.29 -19.51 26.38
C ALA A 194 5.85 -19.56 27.85
N GLU A 195 4.63 -19.13 28.16
CA GLU A 195 4.05 -19.21 29.50
C GLU A 195 3.88 -20.67 29.96
N ALA A 196 3.41 -21.56 29.09
CA ALA A 196 3.29 -22.99 29.38
C ALA A 196 4.65 -23.65 29.66
N LEU A 197 5.68 -23.38 28.85
CA LEU A 197 7.03 -23.88 29.07
C LEU A 197 7.63 -23.39 30.39
N ARG A 198 7.40 -22.11 30.76
CA ARG A 198 7.82 -21.56 32.06
C ARG A 198 7.11 -22.24 33.22
N ALA A 199 5.81 -22.51 33.10
CA ALA A 199 5.04 -23.21 34.11
C ALA A 199 5.55 -24.66 34.31
N LEU A 200 5.81 -25.39 33.22
CA LEU A 200 6.40 -26.73 33.26
C LEU A 200 7.78 -26.72 33.94
N ALA A 201 8.64 -25.76 33.59
CA ALA A 201 9.95 -25.62 34.21
C ALA A 201 9.85 -25.33 35.72
N LYS A 202 8.91 -24.46 36.13
CA LYS A 202 8.64 -24.18 37.54
C LYS A 202 8.13 -25.41 38.29
N ALA A 203 7.18 -26.14 37.71
CA ALA A 203 6.63 -27.37 38.30
C ALA A 203 7.71 -28.44 38.48
N ARG A 204 8.64 -28.58 37.52
CA ARG A 204 9.79 -29.49 37.60
C ARG A 204 10.74 -29.11 38.75
N ARG A 205 10.99 -27.82 38.98
CA ARG A 205 11.82 -27.35 40.11
C ARG A 205 11.14 -27.62 41.46
N THR A 206 9.84 -27.37 41.57
CA THR A 206 9.11 -27.53 42.84
C THR A 206 8.87 -28.97 43.25
N ARG A 207 8.76 -29.91 42.29
CA ARG A 207 8.50 -31.32 42.58
C ARG A 207 9.72 -32.12 42.99
N GLY A 208 10.92 -31.52 43.02
CA GLY A 208 12.16 -32.24 43.36
C GLY A 208 12.35 -33.43 42.43
N VAL A 209 12.91 -33.20 41.23
CA VAL A 209 13.23 -34.32 40.33
C VAL A 209 14.35 -35.17 40.94
N GLU A 210 13.93 -36.16 41.72
CA GLU A 210 14.48 -37.50 41.66
C GLU A 210 13.46 -38.37 40.90
N GLY A 211 13.78 -38.74 39.65
CA GLY A 211 13.28 -39.99 39.04
C GLY A 211 11.98 -40.03 38.22
N ALA A 212 11.06 -39.05 38.24
CA ALA A 212 9.79 -39.23 37.52
C ALA A 212 9.86 -38.91 36.01
N GLN A 213 9.88 -39.94 35.16
CA GLN A 213 9.54 -39.86 33.73
C GLN A 213 8.08 -39.40 33.58
N ILE A 214 7.87 -38.10 33.45
CA ILE A 214 6.56 -37.55 33.08
C ILE A 214 6.47 -37.63 31.55
N MET A 215 5.71 -38.60 31.03
CA MET A 215 5.19 -38.54 29.67
C MET A 215 4.34 -37.26 29.55
N ILE A 216 4.84 -36.27 28.83
CA ILE A 216 4.08 -35.05 28.54
C ILE A 216 3.20 -35.37 27.34
N GLU A 217 1.92 -35.67 27.58
CA GLU A 217 0.90 -35.57 26.55
C GLU A 217 0.78 -34.10 26.15
N PHE A 218 1.31 -33.77 24.97
CA PHE A 218 1.08 -32.47 24.38
C PHE A 218 -0.41 -32.34 24.08
N PRO A 219 -1.10 -31.28 24.55
CA PRO A 219 -2.49 -31.07 24.18
C PRO A 219 -2.58 -30.99 22.66
N GLU A 220 -3.36 -31.90 22.08
CA GLU A 220 -3.62 -31.93 20.64
C GLU A 220 -4.06 -30.54 20.19
N ILE A 221 -3.27 -29.95 19.31
CA ILE A 221 -3.61 -28.67 18.71
C ILE A 221 -4.81 -28.96 17.80
N PRO A 222 -5.98 -28.32 18.00
CA PRO A 222 -7.17 -28.59 17.21
C PRO A 222 -6.83 -28.46 15.72
N GLU A 223 -7.15 -29.53 15.00
CA GLU A 223 -6.62 -29.83 13.68
C GLU A 223 -6.96 -28.73 12.64
N GLU A 224 -8.02 -27.97 12.90
CA GLU A 224 -8.57 -26.92 12.04
C GLU A 224 -7.78 -25.59 12.05
N ALA A 225 -6.84 -25.38 12.97
CA ALA A 225 -6.11 -24.10 13.09
C ALA A 225 -4.68 -24.12 12.53
N SER A 226 -4.25 -25.23 11.92
CA SER A 226 -2.87 -25.40 11.50
C SER A 226 -2.75 -25.28 9.98
N SER A 227 -2.42 -24.07 9.54
CA SER A 227 -1.86 -23.84 8.20
C SER A 227 -0.78 -24.89 7.95
N GLU A 228 -0.91 -25.66 6.88
CA GLU A 228 -0.04 -26.79 6.51
C GLU A 228 1.47 -26.46 6.57
N SER A 229 1.80 -25.18 6.40
CA SER A 229 3.13 -24.58 6.61
C SER A 229 3.69 -24.82 8.03
N ILE A 230 2.89 -24.61 9.08
CA ILE A 230 3.31 -24.81 10.49
C ILE A 230 3.57 -26.30 10.78
N ARG A 231 2.81 -27.22 10.16
CA ARG A 231 3.04 -28.67 10.30
C ARG A 231 4.35 -29.11 9.66
N LYS A 232 4.70 -28.58 8.48
CA LYS A 232 5.98 -28.86 7.82
C LYS A 232 7.17 -28.39 8.65
N ASP A 233 7.11 -27.19 9.22
CA ASP A 233 8.19 -26.64 10.03
C ASP A 233 8.41 -27.41 11.35
N ILE A 234 7.33 -27.85 12.01
CA ILE A 234 7.43 -28.65 13.24
C ILE A 234 8.00 -30.05 12.95
N ARG A 235 7.54 -30.72 11.89
CA ARG A 235 8.12 -32.03 11.48
C ARG A 235 9.59 -31.91 11.09
N SER A 236 9.98 -30.84 10.40
CA SER A 236 11.37 -30.56 10.02
C SER A 236 12.27 -30.35 11.25
N SER A 237 11.81 -29.55 12.21
CA SER A 237 12.55 -29.27 13.45
C SER A 237 12.71 -30.52 14.32
N LEU A 238 11.67 -31.35 14.43
CA LEU A 238 11.73 -32.62 15.19
C LEU A 238 12.66 -33.65 14.54
N LYS A 239 12.64 -33.77 13.20
CA LYS A 239 13.60 -34.63 12.48
C LYS A 239 15.04 -34.21 12.72
N THR A 240 15.30 -32.90 12.76
CA THR A 240 16.64 -32.36 13.01
C THR A 240 17.10 -32.66 14.44
N ALA A 241 16.25 -32.43 15.44
CA ALA A 241 16.58 -32.70 16.84
C ALA A 241 16.82 -34.20 17.12
N MET A 242 15.96 -35.09 16.58
CA MET A 242 16.12 -36.54 16.75
C MET A 242 17.35 -37.10 16.03
N SER A 243 17.81 -36.46 14.96
CA SER A 243 19.04 -36.83 14.25
C SER A 243 20.31 -36.42 15.02
N GLN A 244 20.23 -35.35 15.82
CA GLN A 244 21.34 -34.89 16.65
C GLN A 244 21.53 -35.77 17.89
N ASP A 245 20.45 -36.20 18.56
CA ASP A 245 20.55 -37.11 19.73
C ASP A 245 21.11 -38.49 19.37
N ARG A 246 20.80 -39.01 18.17
CA ARG A 246 21.34 -40.31 17.71
C ARG A 246 22.83 -40.28 17.34
N LYS A 247 23.44 -39.11 17.21
CA LYS A 247 24.87 -38.97 16.91
C LYS A 247 25.72 -38.68 18.15
N ALA A 248 25.08 -38.44 19.30
CA ALA A 248 25.73 -38.04 20.55
C ALA A 248 25.82 -39.17 21.60
N GLY A 249 25.29 -40.36 21.30
CA GLY A 249 25.46 -41.59 22.07
C GLY A 249 26.02 -42.70 21.20
#